data_AF-A0A4P7WBZ3-F1
#
_entry.id   AF-A0A4P7WBZ3-F1
#
_cell.length_a   1.000
_cell.length_b   1.000
_cell.length_c   1.000
_cell.angle_alpha   90.00
_cell.angle_beta   90.00
_cell.angle_gamma   90.00
#
_symmetry.space_group_name_H-M   'P 1'
#
loop_
_entity.id
_entity.type
_entity.pdbx_description
1 polymer ?
#
loop_
_entity_poly.entity_id
_entity_poly.type
_entity_poly.pdbx_seq_one_letter_code
_entity_poly.pdbx_strand_id
1 'polypeptide(L)'
;MGDIDQEKPYVLYRVELRELVAKALRNKGLKNVFTAFNWPLETKVLPAIWITSPADQAKSNGAGPPDFNRTASIVMKVQVSEEVPDAAQKHVDYLIGQIEQTLMTDHDLLAAVSEVEFMQEENRLTADAAPYIAEGRIVIGLAYQETFPLNGTDVIQTFGVTEK
;
A
#
# COMPACT_ATOMS: atom_id res chain seq x y z
N MET A 1 28.47 -25.03 17.11
CA MET A 1 27.27 -25.20 16.28
C MET A 1 26.61 -23.83 16.30
N GLY A 2 27.01 -22.95 15.38
CA GLY A 2 26.56 -21.55 15.40
C GLY A 2 25.14 -21.48 14.86
N ASP A 3 24.26 -20.85 15.63
CA ASP A 3 22.94 -20.46 15.16
C ASP A 3 23.10 -19.60 13.92
N ILE A 4 22.65 -20.14 12.80
CA ILE A 4 22.50 -19.39 11.56
C ILE A 4 21.28 -18.51 11.84
N ASP A 5 21.53 -17.28 12.27
CA ASP A 5 20.52 -16.22 12.33
C ASP A 5 19.77 -16.29 11.00
N GLN A 6 18.52 -16.75 11.04
CA GLN A 6 17.67 -16.75 9.87
C GLN A 6 17.36 -15.29 9.57
N GLU A 7 18.23 -14.65 8.77
CA GLU A 7 18.01 -13.33 8.20
C GLU A 7 16.60 -13.35 7.59
N LYS A 8 15.67 -12.64 8.25
CA LYS A 8 14.32 -12.45 7.73
C LYS A 8 14.50 -11.98 6.28
N PRO A 9 13.93 -12.67 5.28
CA PRO A 9 14.14 -12.31 3.89
C PRO A 9 13.76 -10.85 3.70
N TYR A 10 14.58 -10.07 2.99
CA TYR A 10 14.31 -8.65 2.74
C TYR A 10 12.95 -8.52 2.02
N VAL A 11 11.93 -8.09 2.76
CA VAL A 11 10.61 -7.79 2.23
C VAL A 11 10.58 -6.32 1.90
N LEU A 12 10.18 -5.99 0.67
CA LEU A 12 10.03 -4.60 0.24
C LEU A 12 8.99 -3.90 1.12
N TYR A 13 9.33 -2.75 1.71
CA TYR A 13 8.43 -2.04 2.63
C TYR A 13 7.06 -1.71 2.02
N ARG A 14 7.00 -1.42 0.71
CA ARG A 14 5.74 -1.25 -0.04
C ARG A 14 4.80 -2.46 0.03
N VAL A 15 5.34 -3.67 0.18
CA VAL A 15 4.56 -4.90 0.36
C VAL A 15 4.01 -4.96 1.77
N GLU A 16 4.79 -4.57 2.78
CA GLU A 16 4.31 -4.48 4.16
C GLU A 16 3.18 -3.44 4.28
N LEU A 17 3.35 -2.26 3.67
CA LEU A 17 2.30 -1.24 3.59
C LEU A 17 1.02 -1.76 2.91
N ARG A 18 1.16 -2.54 1.83
CA ARG A 18 0.01 -3.17 1.16
C ARG A 18 -0.74 -4.14 2.08
N GLU A 19 -0.02 -4.96 2.84
CA GLU A 19 -0.64 -5.89 3.79
C GLU A 19 -1.27 -5.14 4.98
N LEU A 20 -0.68 -4.03 5.43
CA LEU A 20 -1.28 -3.14 6.44
C LEU A 20 -2.60 -2.54 5.93
N VAL A 21 -2.62 -2.02 4.70
CA VAL A 21 -3.85 -1.55 4.06
C VAL A 21 -4.91 -2.65 4.03
N ALA A 22 -4.53 -3.86 3.60
CA ALA A 22 -5.46 -4.99 3.57
C ALA A 22 -5.99 -5.38 4.95
N LYS A 23 -5.12 -5.36 5.97
CA LYS A 23 -5.48 -5.59 7.37
C LYS A 23 -6.48 -4.54 7.86
N ALA A 24 -6.23 -3.25 7.59
CA ALA A 24 -7.12 -2.16 7.97
C ALA A 24 -8.53 -2.34 7.38
N LEU A 25 -8.61 -2.63 6.08
CA LEU A 25 -9.89 -2.87 5.39
C LEU A 25 -10.63 -4.09 5.95
N ARG A 26 -9.92 -5.19 6.23
CA ARG A 26 -10.51 -6.40 6.83
C ARG A 26 -10.99 -6.14 8.26
N ASN A 27 -10.25 -5.38 9.06
CA ASN A 27 -10.64 -5.01 10.42
C ASN A 27 -11.89 -4.13 10.46
N LYS A 28 -12.09 -3.27 9.46
CA LYS A 28 -13.33 -2.51 9.27
C LYS A 28 -14.53 -3.42 8.95
N GLY A 29 -14.29 -4.66 8.53
CA GLY A 29 -15.31 -5.63 8.15
C GLY A 29 -15.60 -5.68 6.64
N LEU A 30 -14.75 -5.06 5.81
CA LEU A 30 -14.87 -5.18 4.36
C LEU A 30 -14.55 -6.62 3.93
N LYS A 31 -15.43 -7.17 3.10
CA LYS A 31 -15.33 -8.54 2.58
C LYS A 31 -14.50 -8.57 1.30
N ASN A 32 -13.99 -9.75 0.95
CA ASN A 32 -13.32 -10.00 -0.34
C ASN A 32 -12.16 -9.02 -0.65
N VAL A 33 -11.29 -8.84 0.34
CA VAL A 33 -10.07 -8.03 0.24
C VAL A 33 -8.89 -8.91 -0.15
N PHE A 34 -8.37 -8.73 -1.36
CA PHE A 34 -7.30 -9.53 -1.96
C PHE A 34 -6.00 -8.74 -2.12
N THR A 35 -4.87 -9.34 -1.75
CA THR A 35 -3.53 -8.73 -1.85
C THR A 35 -2.68 -9.40 -2.93
N ALA A 36 -3.16 -9.41 -4.18
CA ALA A 36 -2.43 -9.90 -5.35
C ALA A 36 -3.21 -9.54 -6.65
N PHE A 37 -2.64 -9.91 -7.80
CA PHE A 37 -3.16 -9.67 -9.16
C PHE A 37 -4.68 -9.81 -9.27
N ASN A 38 -5.30 -8.92 -10.06
CA ASN A 38 -6.74 -8.95 -10.33
C ASN A 38 -7.10 -10.20 -11.15
N TRP A 39 -7.54 -11.26 -10.47
CA TRP A 39 -8.07 -12.45 -11.13
C TRP A 39 -9.52 -12.19 -11.52
N PRO A 40 -9.99 -12.63 -12.71
CA PRO A 40 -11.40 -12.54 -13.05
C PRO A 40 -12.23 -13.29 -12.01
N LEU A 41 -13.05 -12.55 -11.27
CA LEU A 41 -14.01 -13.09 -10.31
C LEU A 41 -15.37 -13.27 -10.99
N GLU A 42 -16.10 -14.29 -10.55
CA GLU A 42 -17.51 -14.41 -10.88
C GLU A 42 -18.29 -13.28 -10.19
N THR A 43 -19.32 -12.74 -10.85
CA THR A 43 -20.15 -11.64 -10.34
C THR A 43 -20.74 -11.91 -8.95
N LYS A 44 -20.95 -13.20 -8.60
CA LYS A 44 -21.46 -13.64 -7.29
C LYS A 44 -20.51 -13.35 -6.12
N VAL A 45 -19.24 -13.07 -6.40
CA VAL A 45 -18.21 -12.78 -5.39
C VAL A 45 -18.06 -11.27 -5.17
N LEU A 46 -18.78 -10.43 -5.92
CA LEU A 46 -18.80 -8.98 -5.71
C LEU A 46 -19.67 -8.63 -4.48
N PRO A 47 -19.32 -7.58 -3.70
CA PRO A 47 -18.24 -6.62 -3.92
C PRO A 47 -16.85 -7.22 -3.66
N ALA A 48 -15.84 -6.77 -4.41
CA ALA A 48 -14.45 -7.22 -4.26
C ALA A 48 -13.47 -6.03 -4.28
N ILE A 49 -12.38 -6.17 -3.51
CA ILE A 49 -11.34 -5.15 -3.37
C ILE A 49 -9.98 -5.81 -3.64
N TRP A 50 -9.27 -5.36 -4.67
CA TRP A 50 -7.91 -5.80 -4.97
C TRP A 50 -6.91 -4.72 -4.63
N ILE A 51 -5.88 -5.07 -3.87
CA ILE A 51 -4.85 -4.14 -3.41
C ILE A 51 -3.53 -4.55 -4.05
N THR A 52 -2.88 -3.59 -4.68
CA THR A 52 -1.58 -3.76 -5.33
C THR A 52 -0.64 -2.62 -4.95
N SER A 53 0.66 -2.84 -5.06
CA SER A 53 1.71 -1.85 -4.76
C SER A 53 2.63 -1.71 -5.99
N PRO A 54 2.13 -1.19 -7.12
CA PRO A 54 2.82 -1.29 -8.41
C PRO A 54 4.06 -0.40 -8.54
N ALA A 55 4.15 0.68 -7.76
CA ALA A 55 5.22 1.66 -7.89
C ALA A 55 5.77 2.09 -6.52
N ASP A 56 7.04 2.44 -6.52
CA ASP A 56 7.78 3.02 -5.39
C ASP A 56 8.77 4.02 -5.98
N GLN A 57 8.78 5.24 -5.46
CA GLN A 57 9.70 6.30 -5.88
C GLN A 57 10.64 6.61 -4.72
N ALA A 58 11.93 6.80 -5.01
CA ALA A 58 12.94 7.11 -4.01
C ALA A 58 13.67 8.40 -4.37
N LYS A 59 13.78 9.30 -3.40
CA LYS A 59 14.53 10.55 -3.50
C LYS A 59 15.64 10.55 -2.46
N SER A 60 16.88 10.70 -2.92
CA SER A 60 18.05 10.71 -2.02
C SER A 60 18.06 11.94 -1.11
N ASN A 61 18.45 11.73 0.15
CA ASN A 61 18.58 12.77 1.16
C ASN A 61 19.95 13.48 1.16
N GLY A 62 20.90 13.09 0.29
CA GLY A 62 22.17 13.79 0.12
C GLY A 62 23.39 12.87 0.19
N ALA A 63 24.53 13.46 0.58
CA ALA A 63 25.81 12.77 0.66
C ALA A 63 25.95 11.98 1.97
N GLY A 64 26.21 10.68 1.88
CA GLY A 64 26.34 9.78 3.02
C GLY A 64 25.99 8.33 2.65
N PRO A 65 25.76 7.45 3.64
CA PRO A 65 25.14 6.16 3.40
C PRO A 65 23.82 6.31 2.60
N PRO A 66 23.42 5.31 1.79
CA PRO A 66 22.20 5.42 1.00
C PRO A 66 20.98 5.65 1.91
N ASP A 67 20.41 6.84 1.80
CA ASP A 67 19.27 7.29 2.57
C ASP A 67 18.26 7.96 1.64
N PHE A 68 17.01 7.51 1.71
CA PHE A 68 15.96 7.89 0.78
C PHE A 68 14.66 8.25 1.51
N ASN A 69 14.07 9.38 1.09
CA ASN A 69 12.64 9.60 1.25
C ASN A 69 11.92 8.86 0.11
N ARG A 70 11.01 7.96 0.45
CA ARG A 70 10.31 7.11 -0.50
C ARG A 70 8.82 7.36 -0.47
N THR A 71 8.18 7.13 -1.61
CA THR A 71 6.72 7.16 -1.75
C THR A 71 6.27 5.87 -2.42
N ALA A 72 5.59 5.02 -1.65
CA ALA A 72 4.94 3.83 -2.17
C ALA A 72 3.54 4.19 -2.69
N SER A 73 3.26 3.83 -3.94
CA SER A 73 1.90 3.93 -4.49
C SER A 73 1.15 2.63 -4.25
N ILE A 74 0.09 2.69 -3.44
CA ILE A 74 -0.85 1.58 -3.25
C ILE A 74 -2.08 1.85 -4.10
N VAL A 75 -2.41 0.90 -4.98
CA VAL A 75 -3.57 0.96 -5.85
C VAL A 75 -4.59 -0.05 -5.37
N MET A 76 -5.79 0.45 -5.06
CA MET A 76 -6.96 -0.35 -4.73
C MET A 76 -7.94 -0.28 -5.88
N LYS A 77 -8.40 -1.44 -6.34
CA LYS A 77 -9.50 -1.55 -7.28
C LYS A 77 -10.69 -2.13 -6.55
N VAL A 78 -11.85 -1.51 -6.73
CA VAL A 78 -13.11 -2.01 -6.22
C VAL A 78 -14.03 -2.34 -7.39
N GLN A 79 -14.76 -3.43 -7.28
CA GLN A 79 -15.84 -3.76 -8.21
C GLN A 79 -17.09 -4.11 -7.42
N VAL A 80 -18.22 -3.58 -7.86
CA VAL A 80 -19.55 -3.88 -7.34
C VAL A 80 -20.47 -4.24 -8.49
N SER A 81 -21.50 -5.03 -8.22
CA SER A 81 -22.50 -5.39 -9.22
C SER A 81 -23.90 -5.22 -8.66
N GLU A 82 -24.75 -4.55 -9.44
CA GLU A 82 -26.14 -4.24 -9.06
C GLU A 82 -27.06 -4.36 -10.28
N GLU A 83 -28.36 -4.53 -10.03
CA GLU A 83 -29.40 -4.63 -11.08
C GLU A 83 -29.78 -3.26 -11.67
N VAL A 84 -29.44 -2.16 -10.99
CA VAL A 84 -29.80 -0.79 -11.38
C VAL A 84 -28.54 0.08 -11.49
N PRO A 85 -28.36 0.88 -12.56
CA PRO A 85 -27.16 1.71 -12.73
C PRO A 85 -26.88 2.67 -11.57
N ASP A 86 -27.92 3.36 -11.11
CA ASP A 86 -27.82 4.31 -9.99
C ASP A 86 -27.47 3.62 -8.66
N ALA A 87 -27.92 2.37 -8.47
CA ALA A 87 -27.54 1.56 -7.32
C ALA A 87 -26.07 1.15 -7.39
N ALA A 88 -25.59 0.73 -8.58
CA ALA A 88 -24.18 0.38 -8.79
C ALA A 88 -23.25 1.56 -8.47
N GLN A 89 -23.59 2.75 -8.97
CA GLN A 89 -22.81 3.97 -8.72
C GLN A 89 -22.80 4.34 -7.22
N LYS A 90 -23.97 4.35 -6.57
CA LYS A 90 -24.06 4.65 -5.13
C LYS A 90 -23.30 3.64 -4.27
N HIS A 91 -23.34 2.36 -4.65
CA HIS A 91 -22.62 1.32 -3.92
C HIS A 91 -21.10 1.48 -4.08
N VAL A 92 -20.60 1.77 -5.29
CA VAL A 92 -19.17 1.99 -5.48
C VAL A 92 -18.68 3.24 -4.72
N ASP A 93 -19.44 4.33 -4.77
CA ASP A 93 -19.11 5.57 -4.06
C ASP A 93 -19.09 5.36 -2.54
N TYR A 94 -20.08 4.62 -2.01
CA TYR A 94 -20.13 4.27 -0.60
C TYR A 94 -18.92 3.42 -0.18
N LEU A 95 -18.56 2.42 -0.99
CA LEU A 95 -17.43 1.54 -0.69
C LEU A 95 -16.11 2.30 -0.71
N ILE A 96 -15.94 3.24 -1.64
CA ILE A 96 -14.76 4.10 -1.71
C ILE A 96 -14.68 5.00 -0.48
N GLY A 97 -15.77 5.66 -0.10
CA GLY A 97 -15.80 6.49 1.10
C GLY A 97 -15.48 5.69 2.38
N GLN A 98 -15.91 4.42 2.46
CA GLN A 98 -15.52 3.53 3.56
C GLN A 98 -14.02 3.20 3.54
N ILE A 99 -13.45 2.96 2.35
CA ILE A 99 -12.01 2.71 2.21
C ILE A 99 -11.23 3.96 2.61
N GLU A 100 -11.53 5.12 2.04
CA GLU A 100 -10.89 6.40 2.36
C GLU A 100 -10.90 6.64 3.87
N GLN A 101 -12.09 6.58 4.50
CA GLN A 101 -12.21 6.76 5.94
C GLN A 101 -11.35 5.77 6.72
N THR A 102 -11.31 4.50 6.30
CA THR A 102 -10.52 3.47 6.99
C THR A 102 -9.03 3.77 6.90
N LEU A 103 -8.53 4.16 5.72
CA LEU A 103 -7.11 4.48 5.53
C LEU A 103 -6.69 5.72 6.32
N MET A 104 -7.55 6.73 6.39
CA MET A 104 -7.26 7.98 7.10
C MET A 104 -7.44 7.88 8.63
N THR A 105 -7.96 6.76 9.14
CA THR A 105 -8.21 6.58 10.59
C THR A 105 -7.51 5.37 11.19
N ASP A 106 -6.88 4.51 10.38
CA ASP A 106 -6.16 3.34 10.87
C ASP A 106 -4.82 3.74 11.50
N HIS A 107 -4.71 3.51 12.80
CA HIS A 107 -3.54 3.89 13.58
C HIS A 107 -2.27 3.12 13.16
N ASP A 108 -2.38 1.82 12.89
CA ASP A 108 -1.22 0.99 12.53
C ASP A 108 -0.63 1.44 11.18
N LEU A 109 -1.50 1.73 10.21
CA LEU A 109 -1.09 2.24 8.89
C LEU A 109 -0.44 3.62 9.00
N LEU A 110 -1.07 4.56 9.71
CA LEU A 110 -0.57 5.92 9.85
C LEU A 110 0.72 6.00 10.69
N ALA A 111 0.91 5.09 11.65
CA ALA A 111 2.17 4.97 12.39
C ALA A 111 3.31 4.38 11.57
N ALA A 112 3.01 3.66 10.48
CA ALA A 112 4.00 3.03 9.60
C ALA A 112 4.53 3.97 8.50
N VAL A 113 3.98 5.18 8.38
CA VAL A 113 4.34 6.14 7.32
C VAL A 113 4.65 7.49 7.93
N SER A 114 5.46 8.30 7.25
CA SER A 114 5.73 9.68 7.66
C SER A 114 4.55 10.59 7.32
N GLU A 115 3.94 10.39 6.15
CA GLU A 115 2.78 11.13 5.68
C GLU A 115 2.01 10.38 4.58
N VAL A 116 0.76 10.77 4.37
CA VAL A 116 -0.02 10.43 3.17
C VAL A 116 0.18 11.56 2.16
N GLU A 117 0.96 11.32 1.11
CA GLU A 117 1.38 12.35 0.16
C GLU A 117 0.26 12.75 -0.79
N PHE A 118 -0.53 11.78 -1.24
CA PHE A 118 -1.68 12.04 -2.11
C PHE A 118 -2.71 10.91 -2.04
N MET A 119 -3.93 11.23 -2.45
CA MET A 119 -4.99 10.27 -2.74
C MET A 119 -5.69 10.67 -4.04
N GLN A 120 -5.95 9.69 -4.91
CA GLN A 120 -6.63 9.88 -6.18
C GLN A 120 -7.72 8.83 -6.33
N GLU A 121 -8.89 9.25 -6.81
CA GLU A 121 -10.06 8.38 -6.96
C GLU A 121 -10.63 8.51 -8.38
N GLU A 122 -10.97 7.37 -8.96
CA GLU A 122 -11.54 7.27 -10.30
C GLU A 122 -12.67 6.24 -10.29
N ASN A 123 -13.88 6.65 -10.71
CA ASN A 123 -15.03 5.76 -10.81
C ASN A 123 -15.45 5.59 -12.26
N ARG A 124 -15.77 4.36 -12.62
CA ARG A 124 -16.24 3.98 -13.95
C ARG A 124 -17.43 3.06 -13.82
N LEU A 125 -18.55 3.43 -14.43
CA LEU A 125 -19.70 2.57 -14.59
C LEU A 125 -19.66 1.93 -15.99
N THR A 126 -19.73 0.61 -16.07
CA THR A 126 -19.91 -0.12 -17.32
C THR A 126 -21.37 -0.52 -17.46
N ALA A 127 -22.02 -0.09 -18.54
CA ALA A 127 -23.46 -0.24 -18.76
C ALA A 127 -23.82 -1.14 -19.96
N ASP A 128 -22.92 -2.06 -20.34
CA ASP A 128 -23.04 -2.85 -21.57
C ASP A 128 -24.12 -3.94 -21.51
N ALA A 129 -24.36 -4.52 -20.33
CA ALA A 129 -25.44 -5.48 -20.07
C ALA A 129 -25.73 -5.58 -18.56
N ALA A 130 -26.95 -5.99 -18.18
CA ALA A 130 -27.25 -6.33 -16.80
C ALA A 130 -26.64 -7.71 -16.43
N PRO A 131 -26.08 -7.87 -15.22
CA PRO A 131 -26.04 -6.90 -14.14
C PRO A 131 -24.98 -5.80 -14.36
N TYR A 132 -25.28 -4.58 -13.93
CA TYR A 132 -24.40 -3.42 -14.09
C TYR A 132 -23.17 -3.57 -13.19
N ILE A 133 -21.99 -3.28 -13.73
CA ILE A 133 -20.74 -3.34 -12.99
C ILE A 133 -20.20 -1.92 -12.84
N ALA A 134 -20.05 -1.49 -11.60
CA ALA A 134 -19.32 -0.26 -11.29
C ALA A 134 -17.94 -0.62 -10.74
N GLU A 135 -16.93 0.04 -11.29
CA GLU A 135 -15.55 -0.08 -10.90
C GLU A 135 -15.10 1.22 -10.27
N GLY A 136 -14.37 1.10 -9.17
CA GLY A 136 -13.69 2.22 -8.52
C GLY A 136 -12.21 1.94 -8.43
N ARG A 137 -11.40 2.97 -8.50
CA ARG A 137 -9.96 2.88 -8.35
C ARG A 137 -9.50 3.98 -7.43
N ILE A 138 -8.80 3.59 -6.37
CA ILE A 138 -8.16 4.49 -5.43
C ILE A 138 -6.64 4.30 -5.53
N VAL A 139 -5.90 5.38 -5.61
CA VAL A 139 -4.44 5.40 -5.52
C VAL A 139 -4.05 6.25 -4.33
N ILE A 140 -3.27 5.69 -3.41
CA ILE A 140 -2.72 6.42 -2.27
C ILE A 140 -1.19 6.40 -2.34
N GLY A 141 -0.58 7.57 -2.14
CA GLY A 141 0.85 7.74 -1.98
C GLY A 141 1.21 7.74 -0.50
N LEU A 142 1.99 6.78 -0.07
CA LEU A 142 2.43 6.63 1.32
C LEU A 142 3.94 6.90 1.41
N ALA A 143 4.30 7.96 2.13
CA ALA A 143 5.69 8.37 2.27
C ALA A 143 6.35 7.71 3.47
N TYR A 144 7.59 7.24 3.31
CA TYR A 144 8.38 6.61 4.37
C TYR A 144 9.87 6.87 4.15
N GLN A 145 10.68 6.73 5.21
CA GLN A 145 12.13 6.82 5.11
C GLN A 145 12.74 5.43 5.08
N GLU A 146 13.71 5.23 4.19
CA GLU A 146 14.46 3.99 4.10
C GLU A 146 15.96 4.29 4.03
N THR A 147 16.66 3.91 5.09
CA THR A 147 18.12 4.01 5.20
C THR A 147 18.74 2.62 5.05
N PHE A 148 19.74 2.50 4.18
CA PHE A 148 20.49 1.26 3.98
C PHE A 148 21.84 1.37 4.67
N PRO A 149 22.07 0.65 5.78
CA PRO A 149 23.38 0.64 6.41
C PRO A 149 24.42 0.03 5.47
N LEU A 150 25.64 0.58 5.47
CA LEU A 150 26.76 0.01 4.72
C LEU A 150 27.21 -1.28 5.43
N ASN A 151 27.14 -2.42 4.73
CA ASN A 151 27.73 -3.65 5.24
C ASN A 151 29.26 -3.57 5.12
N GLY A 152 29.95 -3.66 6.27
CA GLY A 152 31.42 -3.70 6.33
C GLY A 152 32.07 -2.36 6.64
N THR A 153 31.96 -1.89 7.88
CA THR A 153 33.04 -1.10 8.47
C THR A 153 33.05 -1.35 9.97
N ASP A 154 33.92 -2.26 10.41
CA ASP A 154 34.51 -2.11 11.73
C ASP A 154 35.14 -0.72 11.74
N VAL A 155 34.43 0.24 12.37
CA VAL A 155 35.03 1.53 12.70
C VAL A 155 36.03 1.21 13.80
N ILE A 156 37.22 0.78 13.42
CA ILE A 156 38.39 0.84 14.27
C ILE A 156 38.59 2.33 14.56
N GLN A 157 37.98 2.82 15.64
CA GLN A 157 38.39 4.07 16.27
C GLN A 157 39.79 3.81 16.86
N THR A 158 40.82 3.99 16.05
CA THR A 158 42.22 3.92 16.46
C THR A 158 42.85 5.28 16.19
N PHE A 159 42.88 6.03 17.31
CA PHE A 159 43.74 7.14 17.69
C PHE A 159 43.60 8.48 16.98
N GLY A 160 43.25 9.46 17.82
CA GLY A 160 43.49 10.87 17.56
C GLY A 160 44.96 11.14 17.23
N VAL A 161 45.10 12.06 16.29
CA VAL A 161 46.31 12.78 15.88
C VAL A 161 47.03 13.39 17.09
N THR A 162 48.38 13.40 17.10
CA THR A 162 49.21 14.64 17.01
C THR A 162 50.71 14.31 17.01
N GLU A 163 51.40 14.86 16.01
CA GLU A 163 52.86 14.94 15.86
C GLU A 163 53.56 15.64 17.04
N LYS A 164 54.74 15.15 17.42
CA LYS A 164 55.96 15.96 17.60
C LYS A 164 57.21 15.09 17.58
#